data_AF-Q385I0-F1
#
_entry.id   AF-Q385I0-F1
#
_cell.length_a   1.000
_cell.length_b   1.000
_cell.length_c   1.000
_cell.angle_alpha   90.00
_cell.angle_beta   90.00
_cell.angle_gamma   90.00
#
_symmetry.space_group_name_H-M   'P 1'
#
loop_
_entity.id
_entity.type
_entity.pdbx_description
1 polymer ?
#
loop_
_entity_poly.entity_id
_entity_poly.type
_entity_poly.pdbx_seq_one_letter_code
_entity_poly.pdbx_strand_id
1 'polypeptide(L)'
;MMHLSLQLCKPKTLAHMFRKLKLAGAHPDVLWAVDAQKAQHNSEEMIRLETMMHQRSTPGASNNRQSTAESFTFWLTDNQQQPRAFAAGRSSLRSVSCTINPIAPTRTIKQQLTQLFRDAGVYEDFEIGGEGVEMNLESVLRQADERQEEHLQQSGTLYIRGDKSIEMLRRFGVLLIIEEEGVTYLVTLPDVLDKPVDDTPSTYTPARSLIGPDGEIDPRVQDYIRDRGLRAFDLRMAGSHSSVERFVSAFERLERLYEVHRGRAMRSCVCLVLSIKAPKCYVAEDGCIVLSVQQMPMWEEFLLSLPQEVWQSCVQMHRDWRVGNAPKFHERQRQLMKVADMFHFFRVRLDGCIGSQTDWQQQFILSMQKEEMIVRNAVKKYNLKSELLKRRGEICVSNTLRSAVDPTKEIGYRIGGDGRVYFNHSAMNTGQMLRALKDNLRRLETFQKQHDDAVATLEHMSRSIPVDFSVDTNWKLREEGNLVSCLQRFVRTIKANQTQLSAFLTMLLKKRDGAGAPKKRMVWIISERFDTLPSGVVYIPWDVDFDSIKKHLLPSG
;
A
#
# COMPACT_ATOMS: atom_id res chain seq x y z
N MET A 1 -38.65 -45.90 11.91
CA MET A 1 -37.67 -46.85 11.33
C MET A 1 -36.97 -46.15 10.17
N MET A 2 -35.84 -45.50 10.39
CA MET A 2 -35.15 -44.78 9.29
C MET A 2 -33.64 -44.99 9.39
N HIS A 3 -33.10 -45.55 8.32
CA HIS A 3 -31.71 -45.86 8.07
C HIS A 3 -30.80 -44.63 8.24
N LEU A 4 -29.83 -44.73 9.16
CA LEU A 4 -28.66 -43.85 9.21
C LEU A 4 -27.64 -44.36 8.18
N SER A 5 -27.49 -43.60 7.09
CA SER A 5 -26.48 -43.81 6.06
C SER A 5 -25.09 -43.40 6.57
N LEU A 6 -24.17 -44.36 6.55
CA LEU A 6 -22.73 -44.19 6.72
C LEU A 6 -22.17 -43.28 5.62
N GLN A 7 -21.89 -42.00 5.93
CA GLN A 7 -21.04 -41.16 5.08
C GLN A 7 -19.57 -41.43 5.40
N LEU A 8 -18.90 -42.18 4.53
CA LEU A 8 -17.45 -42.37 4.53
C LEU A 8 -16.73 -41.02 4.39
N CYS A 9 -15.95 -40.62 5.40
CA CYS A 9 -15.07 -39.44 5.35
C CYS A 9 -13.97 -39.65 4.29
N LYS A 10 -13.96 -38.82 3.25
CA LYS A 10 -12.88 -38.79 2.25
C LYS A 10 -11.61 -38.14 2.82
N PRO A 11 -10.40 -38.65 2.48
CA PRO A 11 -9.14 -38.09 2.94
C PRO A 11 -8.90 -36.68 2.37
N LYS A 12 -8.20 -35.83 3.13
CA LYS A 12 -7.97 -34.41 2.78
C LYS A 12 -6.77 -34.25 1.83
N THR A 13 -6.64 -33.09 1.21
CA THR A 13 -5.52 -32.81 0.29
C THR A 13 -4.27 -32.36 1.05
N LEU A 14 -3.10 -32.51 0.43
CA LEU A 14 -1.84 -31.97 0.98
C LEU A 14 -1.91 -30.44 1.22
N ALA A 15 -2.55 -29.70 0.32
CA ALA A 15 -2.76 -28.25 0.47
C ALA A 15 -3.56 -27.90 1.74
N HIS A 16 -4.56 -28.72 2.08
CA HIS A 16 -5.30 -28.57 3.34
C HIS A 16 -4.40 -28.79 4.57
N MET A 17 -3.50 -29.77 4.52
CA MET A 17 -2.56 -30.01 5.62
C MET A 17 -1.55 -28.85 5.80
N PHE A 18 -1.06 -28.25 4.70
CA PHE A 18 -0.23 -27.04 4.79
C PHE A 18 -0.99 -25.85 5.36
N ARG A 19 -2.27 -25.71 5.00
CA ARG A 19 -3.12 -24.69 5.60
C ARG A 19 -3.24 -24.87 7.11
N LYS A 20 -3.42 -26.11 7.59
CA LYS A 20 -3.43 -26.39 9.03
C LYS A 20 -2.09 -26.07 9.71
N LEU A 21 -0.97 -26.39 9.06
CA LEU A 21 0.36 -26.03 9.57
C LEU A 21 0.50 -24.50 9.72
N LYS A 22 0.07 -23.73 8.72
CA LYS A 22 0.01 -22.25 8.78
C LYS A 22 -0.82 -21.78 9.98
N LEU A 23 -2.02 -22.35 10.15
CA LEU A 23 -2.96 -21.99 11.24
C LEU A 23 -2.46 -22.40 12.63
N ALA A 24 -1.59 -23.40 12.75
CA ALA A 24 -0.96 -23.79 14.00
C ALA A 24 0.24 -22.91 14.39
N GLY A 25 0.44 -21.78 13.72
CA GLY A 25 1.48 -20.80 14.04
C GLY A 25 2.73 -20.88 13.16
N ALA A 26 2.72 -21.67 12.07
CA ALA A 26 3.83 -21.66 11.09
C ALA A 26 3.72 -20.50 10.09
N HIS A 27 2.62 -19.75 10.09
CA HIS A 27 2.43 -18.67 9.13
C HIS A 27 3.48 -17.56 9.35
N PRO A 28 4.19 -17.11 8.29
CA PRO A 28 5.18 -16.04 8.39
C PRO A 28 4.64 -14.81 9.14
N ASP A 29 3.42 -14.36 8.85
CA ASP A 29 2.80 -13.21 9.54
C ASP A 29 2.64 -13.40 11.06
N VAL A 30 2.38 -14.62 11.53
CA VAL A 30 2.26 -14.92 12.96
C VAL A 30 3.63 -14.85 13.63
N LEU A 31 4.65 -15.43 12.99
CA LEU A 31 6.02 -15.40 13.49
C LEU A 31 6.65 -14.02 13.37
N TRP A 32 6.23 -13.18 12.42
CA TRP A 32 6.85 -11.87 12.18
C TRP A 32 6.73 -10.94 13.40
N ALA A 33 5.67 -11.11 14.20
CA ALA A 33 5.47 -10.38 15.45
C ALA A 33 6.36 -10.88 16.61
N VAL A 34 6.95 -12.08 16.48
CA VAL A 34 7.77 -12.73 17.52
C VAL A 34 9.25 -12.72 17.14
N ASP A 35 9.57 -13.14 15.92
CA ASP A 35 10.92 -13.28 15.36
C ASP A 35 10.86 -13.20 13.82
N ALA A 36 11.26 -12.06 13.27
CA ALA A 36 11.24 -11.79 11.82
C ALA A 36 12.19 -12.70 11.02
N GLN A 37 13.33 -13.12 11.60
CA GLN A 37 14.25 -14.04 10.92
C GLN A 37 13.61 -15.41 10.73
N LYS A 38 12.92 -15.91 11.76
CA LYS A 38 12.19 -17.19 11.69
C LYS A 38 10.96 -17.12 10.79
N ALA A 39 10.31 -15.96 10.75
CA ALA A 39 9.20 -15.73 9.83
C ALA A 39 9.63 -15.79 8.37
N GLN A 40 10.76 -15.13 8.04
CA GLN A 40 11.37 -15.23 6.71
C GLN A 40 11.77 -16.68 6.39
N HIS A 41 12.43 -17.37 7.32
CA HIS A 41 12.81 -18.78 7.15
C HIS A 41 11.59 -19.66 6.84
N ASN A 42 10.48 -19.52 7.58
CA ASN A 42 9.26 -20.28 7.31
C ASN A 42 8.68 -19.97 5.91
N SER A 43 8.77 -18.72 5.44
CA SER A 43 8.33 -18.36 4.09
C SER A 43 9.16 -19.08 3.03
N GLU A 44 10.49 -19.10 3.18
CA GLU A 44 11.41 -19.75 2.26
C GLU A 44 11.21 -21.28 2.24
N GLU A 45 11.10 -21.91 3.42
CA GLU A 45 10.90 -23.36 3.56
C GLU A 45 9.54 -23.82 3.00
N MET A 46 8.50 -23.00 3.13
CA MET A 46 7.18 -23.30 2.58
C MET A 46 7.17 -23.28 1.06
N ILE A 47 7.78 -22.24 0.46
CA ILE A 47 7.94 -22.14 -0.99
C ILE A 47 8.79 -23.31 -1.50
N ARG A 48 9.88 -23.65 -0.81
CA ARG A 48 10.78 -24.73 -1.21
C ARG A 48 10.06 -26.09 -1.21
N LEU A 49 9.22 -26.33 -0.19
CA LEU A 49 8.44 -27.55 -0.07
C LEU A 49 7.32 -27.64 -1.11
N GLU A 50 6.56 -26.56 -1.33
CA GLU A 50 5.53 -26.49 -2.38
C GLU A 50 6.14 -26.71 -3.78
N THR A 51 7.28 -26.09 -4.05
CA THR A 51 8.01 -26.23 -5.32
C THR A 51 8.47 -27.67 -5.55
N MET A 52 9.00 -28.34 -4.53
CA MET A 52 9.39 -29.75 -4.62
C MET A 52 8.20 -30.65 -4.94
N MET A 53 7.07 -30.44 -4.25
CA MET A 53 5.87 -31.24 -4.46
C MET A 53 5.27 -31.02 -5.87
N HIS A 54 5.35 -29.79 -6.39
CA HIS A 54 4.95 -29.48 -7.77
C HIS A 54 5.86 -30.13 -8.82
N GLN A 55 7.18 -30.07 -8.63
CA GLN A 55 8.12 -30.71 -9.54
C GLN A 55 7.92 -32.22 -9.62
N ARG A 56 7.51 -32.85 -8.51
CA ARG A 56 7.18 -34.28 -8.46
C ARG A 56 5.89 -34.66 -9.17
N SER A 57 4.92 -33.76 -9.20
CA SER A 57 3.59 -34.01 -9.79
C SER A 57 3.54 -33.67 -11.28
N THR A 58 4.59 -33.04 -11.83
CA THR A 58 4.66 -32.65 -13.24
C THR A 58 5.30 -33.77 -14.08
N PRO A 59 4.58 -34.37 -15.05
CA PRO A 59 5.15 -35.40 -15.93
C PRO A 59 6.29 -34.80 -16.79
N GLY A 60 7.45 -35.45 -16.80
CA GLY A 60 8.60 -35.05 -17.63
C GLY A 60 9.67 -34.18 -16.95
N ALA A 61 9.48 -33.77 -15.70
CA ALA A 61 10.50 -33.01 -14.94
C ALA A 61 11.67 -33.87 -14.40
N SER A 62 11.62 -35.19 -14.57
CA SER A 62 12.47 -36.16 -13.87
C SER A 62 13.83 -36.46 -14.51
N ASN A 63 14.18 -35.88 -15.66
CA ASN A 63 15.27 -36.43 -16.47
C ASN A 63 16.71 -35.99 -16.13
N ASN A 64 16.98 -35.26 -15.03
CA ASN A 64 18.37 -34.80 -14.80
C ASN A 64 18.82 -34.45 -13.37
N ARG A 65 18.16 -34.92 -12.29
CA ARG A 65 18.57 -34.55 -10.93
C ARG A 65 19.03 -35.74 -10.09
N GLN A 66 20.34 -35.78 -9.80
CA GLN A 66 20.86 -36.39 -8.58
C GLN A 66 20.26 -35.63 -7.38
N SER A 67 19.08 -36.03 -6.93
CA SER A 67 18.40 -35.35 -5.83
C SER A 67 18.82 -35.98 -4.51
N THR A 68 19.61 -35.25 -3.73
CA THR A 68 19.85 -35.57 -2.32
C THR A 68 18.58 -35.36 -1.50
N ALA A 69 18.52 -35.96 -0.32
CA ALA A 69 17.43 -35.72 0.62
C ALA A 69 17.49 -34.27 1.13
N GLU A 70 16.35 -33.59 1.14
CA GLU A 70 16.21 -32.20 1.57
C GLU A 70 15.53 -32.14 2.94
N SER A 71 16.02 -31.28 3.84
CA SER A 71 15.47 -31.14 5.20
C SER A 71 14.73 -29.83 5.33
N PHE A 72 13.45 -29.91 5.73
CA PHE A 72 12.57 -28.78 5.95
C PHE A 72 12.41 -28.52 7.44
N THR A 73 12.46 -27.25 7.85
CA THR A 73 12.24 -26.84 9.24
C THR A 73 11.21 -25.72 9.29
N PHE A 74 10.22 -25.88 10.17
CA PHE A 74 9.20 -24.87 10.42
C PHE A 74 9.21 -24.50 11.90
N TRP A 75 9.21 -23.19 12.18
CA TRP A 75 8.99 -22.66 13.52
C TRP A 75 7.49 -22.52 13.78
N LEU A 76 7.07 -22.83 15.00
CA LEU A 76 5.68 -22.77 15.47
C LEU A 76 5.64 -22.02 16.79
N THR A 77 4.54 -21.31 17.05
CA THR A 77 4.25 -20.79 18.39
C THR A 77 3.89 -21.94 19.32
N ASP A 78 4.43 -21.95 20.53
CA ASP A 78 4.16 -23.00 21.51
C ASP A 78 2.81 -22.77 22.20
N ASN A 79 1.73 -23.28 21.60
CA ASN A 79 0.36 -23.07 22.08
C ASN A 79 -0.02 -23.93 23.31
N GLN A 80 0.94 -24.62 23.96
CA GLN A 80 0.66 -25.38 25.19
C GLN A 80 0.50 -24.51 26.45
N GLN A 81 0.74 -23.20 26.36
CA GLN A 81 0.39 -22.27 27.44
C GLN A 81 -1.02 -21.71 27.21
N GLN A 82 -2.01 -22.33 27.87
CA GLN A 82 -3.39 -21.84 27.93
C GLN A 82 -3.49 -20.36 28.36
N PRO A 83 -4.52 -19.63 27.90
CA PRO A 83 -4.60 -18.18 28.00
C PRO A 83 -5.01 -17.75 29.41
N ARG A 84 -4.04 -17.43 30.27
CA ARG A 84 -4.28 -16.64 31.48
C ARG A 84 -3.15 -15.65 31.70
N ALA A 85 -3.55 -14.38 31.81
CA ALA A 85 -2.77 -13.21 32.15
C ALA A 85 -1.90 -12.61 31.04
N PHE A 86 -2.26 -11.36 30.69
CA PHE A 86 -1.38 -10.34 30.14
C PHE A 86 -0.16 -10.19 31.05
N ALA A 87 0.88 -10.98 30.82
CA ALA A 87 2.21 -10.76 31.35
C ALA A 87 3.18 -10.88 30.18
N ALA A 88 4.15 -9.96 30.13
CA ALA A 88 5.14 -9.80 29.07
C ALA A 88 6.16 -10.97 29.00
N GLY A 89 5.68 -12.20 28.86
CA GLY A 89 6.49 -13.39 28.64
C GLY A 89 6.80 -13.55 27.16
N ARG A 90 8.08 -13.71 26.82
CA ARG A 90 8.53 -14.07 25.46
C ARG A 90 7.78 -15.34 25.01
N SER A 91 6.97 -15.24 23.97
CA SER A 91 6.36 -16.38 23.29
C SER A 91 7.47 -17.35 22.86
N SER A 92 7.51 -18.56 23.44
CA SER A 92 8.47 -19.59 23.04
C SER A 92 8.09 -20.13 21.67
N LEU A 93 9.11 -20.31 20.83
CA LEU A 93 8.99 -20.92 19.52
C LEU A 93 9.56 -22.32 19.59
N ARG A 94 8.84 -23.30 19.04
CA ARG A 94 9.32 -24.67 18.84
C ARG A 94 9.55 -24.93 17.36
N SER A 95 10.56 -25.72 17.02
CA SER A 95 10.81 -26.15 15.65
C SER A 95 10.24 -27.54 15.41
N VAL A 96 9.73 -27.77 14.20
CA VAL A 96 9.38 -29.09 13.68
C VAL A 96 10.10 -29.28 12.35
N SER A 97 10.62 -30.49 12.12
CA SER A 97 11.45 -30.76 10.95
C SER A 97 11.02 -32.04 10.25
N CYS A 98 11.20 -32.10 8.94
CA CYS A 98 11.10 -33.35 8.19
C CYS A 98 12.16 -33.41 7.10
N THR A 99 12.63 -34.62 6.80
CA THR A 99 13.57 -34.86 5.69
C THR A 99 12.82 -35.61 4.60
N ILE A 100 12.78 -35.03 3.41
CA ILE A 100 12.07 -35.57 2.25
C ILE A 100 13.09 -36.00 1.20
N ASN A 101 12.95 -37.23 0.72
CA ASN A 101 13.69 -37.69 -0.45
C ASN A 101 12.82 -37.47 -1.71
N PRO A 102 13.18 -36.54 -2.61
CA PRO A 102 12.33 -36.15 -3.73
C PRO A 102 12.12 -37.24 -4.77
N ILE A 103 12.92 -38.31 -4.73
CA ILE A 103 12.83 -39.49 -5.60
C ILE A 103 12.10 -40.68 -4.94
N ALA A 104 11.83 -40.62 -3.63
CA ALA A 104 11.21 -41.73 -2.91
C ALA A 104 9.76 -41.98 -3.37
N PRO A 105 9.22 -43.20 -3.22
CA PRO A 105 7.82 -43.49 -3.53
C PRO A 105 6.86 -42.55 -2.79
N THR A 106 5.72 -42.22 -3.40
CA THR A 106 4.66 -41.37 -2.79
C THR A 106 4.28 -41.79 -1.39
N ARG A 107 4.25 -43.11 -1.13
CA ARG A 107 4.02 -43.69 0.20
C ARG A 107 5.04 -43.24 1.25
N THR A 108 6.32 -43.18 0.88
CA THR A 108 7.41 -42.76 1.76
C THR A 108 7.31 -41.27 2.07
N ILE A 109 7.00 -40.42 1.08
CA ILE A 109 6.76 -39.00 1.37
C ILE A 109 5.53 -38.82 2.25
N LYS A 110 4.44 -39.55 1.99
CA LYS A 110 3.24 -39.47 2.84
C LYS A 110 3.59 -39.77 4.29
N GLN A 111 4.46 -40.76 4.55
CA GLN A 111 4.96 -41.04 5.89
C GLN A 111 5.80 -39.88 6.47
N GLN A 112 6.71 -39.31 5.69
CA GLN A 112 7.56 -38.18 6.12
C GLN A 112 6.73 -36.92 6.45
N LEU A 113 5.76 -36.57 5.60
CA LEU A 113 4.85 -35.45 5.82
C LEU A 113 3.86 -35.74 6.95
N THR A 114 3.40 -36.99 7.09
CA THR A 114 2.59 -37.41 8.24
C THR A 114 3.31 -37.16 9.54
N GLN A 115 4.61 -37.45 9.60
CA GLN A 115 5.43 -37.17 10.78
C GLN A 115 5.50 -35.67 11.06
N LEU A 116 5.79 -34.84 10.05
CA LEU A 116 5.75 -33.37 10.18
C LEU A 116 4.44 -32.87 10.80
N PHE A 117 3.30 -33.34 10.28
CA PHE A 117 1.99 -32.90 10.74
C PHE A 117 1.64 -33.42 12.14
N ARG A 118 2.15 -34.59 12.54
CA ARG A 118 2.01 -35.09 13.92
C ARG A 118 2.84 -34.25 14.89
N ASP A 119 4.09 -33.97 14.55
CA ASP A 119 5.00 -33.18 15.39
C ASP A 119 4.48 -31.74 15.56
N ALA A 120 3.87 -31.20 14.50
CA ALA A 120 3.18 -29.92 14.51
C ALA A 120 1.83 -29.93 15.26
N GLY A 121 1.28 -31.09 15.62
CA GLY A 121 0.01 -31.22 16.34
C GLY A 121 -1.24 -30.98 15.47
N VAL A 122 -1.14 -31.14 14.15
CA VAL A 122 -2.20 -30.81 13.17
C VAL A 122 -2.65 -31.99 12.29
N TYR A 123 -2.15 -33.18 12.55
CA TYR A 123 -2.36 -34.36 11.72
C TYR A 123 -3.84 -34.71 11.49
N GLU A 124 -4.18 -34.93 10.22
CA GLU A 124 -5.40 -35.56 9.71
C GLU A 124 -4.99 -36.46 8.53
N ASP A 125 -5.78 -37.47 8.20
CA ASP A 125 -5.46 -38.35 7.06
C ASP A 125 -5.61 -37.59 5.72
N PHE A 126 -4.62 -37.75 4.84
CA PHE A 126 -4.50 -36.98 3.60
C PHE A 126 -3.92 -37.80 2.45
N GLU A 127 -4.16 -37.37 1.21
CA GLU A 127 -3.62 -38.00 0.00
C GLU A 127 -2.59 -37.10 -0.72
N ILE A 128 -1.62 -37.76 -1.36
CA ILE A 128 -0.59 -37.14 -2.20
C ILE A 128 -0.76 -37.74 -3.60
N GLY A 129 -1.63 -37.15 -4.42
CA GLY A 129 -1.89 -37.66 -5.77
C GLY A 129 -3.07 -36.94 -6.42
N GLY A 130 -2.97 -36.69 -7.73
CA GLY A 130 -3.94 -35.94 -8.54
C GLY A 130 -5.05 -36.80 -9.15
N GLU A 131 -5.26 -38.04 -8.70
CA GLU A 131 -6.36 -38.87 -9.18
C GLU A 131 -7.62 -38.64 -8.34
N GLY A 132 -8.58 -37.89 -8.90
CA GLY A 132 -10.00 -38.15 -8.64
C GLY A 132 -10.68 -37.45 -7.47
N VAL A 133 -10.17 -36.33 -6.96
CA VAL A 133 -11.03 -35.41 -6.19
C VAL A 133 -11.48 -34.31 -7.14
N GLU A 134 -12.64 -34.51 -7.79
CA GLU A 134 -13.52 -33.37 -8.07
C GLU A 134 -13.71 -32.67 -6.73
N MET A 135 -12.89 -31.64 -6.46
CA MET A 135 -13.26 -30.60 -5.53
C MET A 135 -14.63 -30.20 -6.01
N ASN A 136 -15.66 -30.46 -5.21
CA ASN A 136 -16.93 -29.83 -5.45
C ASN A 136 -16.61 -28.33 -5.42
N LEU A 137 -16.44 -27.75 -6.60
CA LEU A 137 -16.01 -26.37 -6.76
C LEU A 137 -16.94 -25.49 -5.93
N GLU A 138 -18.20 -25.89 -5.86
CA GLU A 138 -19.24 -25.31 -5.03
C GLU A 138 -18.94 -25.34 -3.52
N SER A 139 -18.39 -26.42 -2.93
CA SER A 139 -18.10 -26.46 -1.49
C SER A 139 -16.84 -25.67 -1.12
N VAL A 140 -15.85 -25.64 -2.00
CA VAL A 140 -14.62 -24.85 -1.81
C VAL A 140 -14.91 -23.38 -2.04
N LEU A 141 -15.71 -23.05 -3.06
CA LEU A 141 -16.20 -21.69 -3.29
C LEU A 141 -17.09 -21.25 -2.13
N ARG A 142 -18.00 -22.08 -1.61
CA ARG A 142 -18.78 -21.76 -0.41
C ARG A 142 -17.91 -21.55 0.82
N GLN A 143 -16.91 -22.40 1.10
CA GLN A 143 -15.98 -22.15 2.24
C GLN A 143 -15.07 -20.93 2.02
N ALA A 144 -14.73 -20.61 0.78
CA ALA A 144 -13.99 -19.40 0.45
C ALA A 144 -14.89 -18.16 0.64
N ASP A 145 -16.15 -18.25 0.24
CA ASP A 145 -17.16 -17.20 0.39
C ASP A 145 -17.54 -16.99 1.87
N GLU A 146 -17.77 -18.06 2.63
CA GLU A 146 -17.99 -18.00 4.09
C GLU A 146 -16.81 -17.34 4.82
N ARG A 147 -15.56 -17.74 4.50
CA ARG A 147 -14.37 -17.11 5.08
C ARG A 147 -14.17 -15.68 4.59
N GLN A 148 -14.49 -15.40 3.33
CA GLN A 148 -14.46 -14.04 2.80
C GLN A 148 -15.50 -13.18 3.50
N GLU A 149 -16.67 -13.72 3.84
CA GLU A 149 -17.72 -13.04 4.60
C GLU A 149 -17.32 -12.82 6.07
N GLU A 150 -16.70 -13.81 6.73
CA GLU A 150 -16.08 -13.63 8.06
C GLU A 150 -14.98 -12.56 8.03
N HIS A 151 -14.08 -12.61 7.05
CA HIS A 151 -13.04 -11.60 6.85
C HIS A 151 -13.63 -10.23 6.52
N LEU A 152 -14.72 -10.15 5.77
CA LEU A 152 -15.44 -8.91 5.49
C LEU A 152 -16.04 -8.32 6.77
N GLN A 153 -16.62 -9.14 7.65
CA GLN A 153 -17.17 -8.71 8.94
C GLN A 153 -16.06 -8.24 9.89
N GLN A 154 -14.95 -9.00 9.99
CA GLN A 154 -13.77 -8.60 10.79
C GLN A 154 -13.14 -7.32 10.24
N SER A 155 -12.97 -7.23 8.92
CA SER A 155 -12.48 -6.03 8.22
C SER A 155 -13.37 -4.82 8.49
N GLY A 156 -14.70 -5.00 8.47
CA GLY A 156 -15.65 -3.94 8.81
C GLY A 156 -15.43 -3.39 10.21
N THR A 157 -15.17 -4.27 11.19
CA THR A 157 -14.83 -3.86 12.56
C THR A 157 -13.50 -3.10 12.62
N LEU A 158 -12.49 -3.56 11.88
CA LEU A 158 -11.20 -2.88 11.78
C LEU A 158 -11.32 -1.49 11.15
N TYR A 159 -12.13 -1.33 10.11
CA TYR A 159 -12.38 -0.04 9.47
C TYR A 159 -13.06 0.94 10.44
N ILE A 160 -14.09 0.49 11.18
CA ILE A 160 -14.76 1.35 12.17
C ILE A 160 -13.79 1.78 13.28
N ARG A 161 -12.98 0.84 13.79
CA ARG A 161 -11.96 1.13 14.82
C ARG A 161 -10.88 2.07 14.32
N GLY A 162 -10.39 1.85 13.11
CA GLY A 162 -9.41 2.69 12.43
C GLY A 162 -9.94 4.10 12.20
N ASP A 163 -11.13 4.24 11.60
CA ASP A 163 -11.79 5.53 11.36
C ASP A 163 -12.00 6.30 12.67
N LYS A 164 -12.43 5.62 13.74
CA LYS A 164 -12.54 6.22 15.08
C LYS A 164 -11.20 6.74 15.58
N SER A 165 -10.15 5.94 15.49
CA SER A 165 -8.81 6.30 15.99
C SER A 165 -8.22 7.49 15.23
N ILE A 166 -8.36 7.49 13.91
CA ILE A 166 -7.94 8.57 12.99
C ILE A 166 -8.69 9.86 13.35
N GLU A 167 -10.01 9.78 13.54
CA GLU A 167 -10.83 10.92 13.94
C GLU A 167 -10.42 11.48 15.31
N MET A 168 -10.11 10.64 16.29
CA MET A 168 -9.63 11.10 17.60
C MET A 168 -8.26 11.76 17.53
N LEU A 169 -7.30 11.18 16.78
CA LEU A 169 -5.99 11.77 16.55
C LEU A 169 -6.09 13.14 15.86
N ARG A 170 -7.01 13.27 14.91
CA ARG A 170 -7.33 14.55 14.28
C ARG A 170 -7.85 15.56 15.30
N ARG A 171 -8.79 15.17 16.17
CA ARG A 171 -9.34 16.02 17.24
C ARG A 171 -8.27 16.45 18.25
N PHE A 172 -7.24 15.64 18.46
CA PHE A 172 -6.06 16.01 19.25
C PHE A 172 -5.13 17.01 18.56
N GLY A 173 -5.42 17.39 17.31
CA GLY A 173 -4.62 18.36 16.56
C GLY A 173 -3.34 17.77 15.98
N VAL A 174 -3.28 16.46 15.74
CA VAL A 174 -2.12 15.77 15.18
C VAL A 174 -2.29 15.60 13.66
N LEU A 175 -1.28 16.01 12.90
CA LEU A 175 -1.14 15.66 11.48
C LEU A 175 -0.42 14.31 11.38
N LEU A 176 -1.10 13.28 10.89
CA LEU A 176 -0.56 11.93 10.76
C LEU A 176 -0.34 11.59 9.29
N ILE A 177 0.88 11.17 8.98
CA ILE A 177 1.31 10.75 7.65
C ILE A 177 1.90 9.34 7.75
N ILE A 178 1.66 8.51 6.74
CA ILE A 178 2.39 7.24 6.56
C ILE A 178 3.39 7.43 5.42
N GLU A 179 4.64 7.05 5.65
CA GLU A 179 5.70 7.07 4.65
C GLU A 179 6.03 5.62 4.22
N GLU A 180 5.96 5.39 2.93
CA GLU A 180 6.28 4.12 2.28
C GLU A 180 7.14 4.40 1.04
N GLU A 181 8.44 4.10 1.15
CA GLU A 181 9.39 4.15 0.04
C GLU A 181 9.39 5.48 -0.75
N GLY A 182 9.23 6.61 -0.06
CA GLY A 182 9.19 7.93 -0.67
C GLY A 182 7.80 8.38 -1.15
N VAL A 183 6.78 7.52 -1.10
CA VAL A 183 5.37 7.92 -1.22
C VAL A 183 4.84 8.21 0.18
N THR A 184 4.11 9.32 0.33
CA THR A 184 3.55 9.73 1.61
C THR A 184 2.03 9.82 1.54
N TYR A 185 1.36 9.20 2.51
CA TYR A 185 -0.09 9.15 2.60
C TYR A 185 -0.58 9.99 3.78
N LEU A 186 -1.49 10.91 3.51
CA LEU A 186 -2.14 11.72 4.54
C LEU A 186 -3.27 10.90 5.18
N VAL A 187 -3.14 10.67 6.49
CA VAL A 187 -4.12 9.90 7.29
C VAL A 187 -5.06 10.85 8.03
N THR A 188 -4.51 11.81 8.77
CA THR A 188 -5.27 12.86 9.46
C THR A 188 -4.85 14.23 8.95
N LEU A 189 -5.78 15.17 8.88
CA LEU A 189 -5.50 16.59 8.67
C LEU A 189 -6.35 17.37 9.66
N PRO A 190 -5.74 17.91 10.73
CA PRO A 190 -6.50 18.63 11.74
C PRO A 190 -6.96 20.00 11.19
N ASP A 191 -8.02 20.58 11.76
CA ASP A 191 -8.68 21.82 11.28
C ASP A 191 -7.84 23.10 11.50
N VAL A 192 -6.54 22.92 11.72
CA VAL A 192 -5.56 23.96 12.04
C VAL A 192 -5.17 24.78 10.81
N LEU A 193 -5.72 24.46 9.62
CA LEU A 193 -5.54 25.28 8.43
C LEU A 193 -6.18 26.67 8.57
N ASP A 194 -7.29 26.79 9.30
CA ASP A 194 -8.15 27.97 9.20
C ASP A 194 -8.01 28.98 10.35
N LYS A 195 -7.24 28.70 11.42
CA LYS A 195 -7.10 29.61 12.56
C LYS A 195 -5.69 29.59 13.16
N PRO A 196 -5.19 30.74 13.66
CA PRO A 196 -3.97 30.76 14.47
C PRO A 196 -4.16 29.82 15.64
N VAL A 197 -3.25 28.85 15.74
CA VAL A 197 -3.27 27.82 16.78
C VAL A 197 -3.08 28.52 18.11
N ASP A 198 -4.03 28.37 19.03
CA ASP A 198 -3.85 28.82 20.39
C ASP A 198 -2.60 28.14 20.96
N ASP A 199 -1.74 28.87 21.68
CA ASP A 199 -0.46 28.34 22.20
C ASP A 199 -0.65 27.33 23.33
N THR A 200 -1.89 27.06 23.70
CA THR A 200 -2.25 26.02 24.65
C THR A 200 -1.89 24.63 24.09
N PRO A 201 -1.22 23.77 24.89
CA PRO A 201 -0.77 22.45 24.45
C PRO A 201 -1.89 21.42 24.30
N SER A 202 -3.17 21.83 24.44
CA SER A 202 -4.33 20.94 24.43
C SER A 202 -5.54 21.60 23.77
N THR A 203 -5.47 21.88 22.47
CA THR A 203 -6.65 22.25 21.69
C THR A 203 -7.44 21.01 21.29
N TYR A 204 -8.72 20.95 21.67
CA TYR A 204 -9.70 19.98 21.16
C TYR A 204 -10.64 20.72 20.19
N THR A 205 -10.74 20.25 18.95
CA THR A 205 -11.66 20.82 17.94
C THR A 205 -12.52 19.71 17.34
N PRO A 206 -13.86 19.83 17.34
CA PRO A 206 -14.73 18.87 16.65
C PRO A 206 -14.53 18.97 15.13
N ALA A 207 -14.34 17.82 14.46
CA ALA A 207 -13.73 17.76 13.14
C ALA A 207 -14.72 17.80 11.96
N ARG A 208 -14.22 18.29 10.82
CA ARG A 208 -14.87 18.19 9.50
C ARG A 208 -14.19 17.11 8.64
N SER A 209 -14.66 15.86 8.60
CA SER A 209 -14.00 14.71 7.90
C SER A 209 -13.28 15.08 6.60
N LEU A 210 -12.05 14.56 6.40
CA LEU A 210 -11.25 14.79 5.19
C LEU A 210 -11.98 14.41 3.91
N ILE A 211 -12.74 13.33 4.02
CA ILE A 211 -13.59 12.76 2.99
C ILE A 211 -15.02 12.87 3.50
N GLY A 212 -15.87 13.54 2.75
CA GLY A 212 -17.29 13.65 3.03
C GLY A 212 -17.99 12.28 3.07
N PRO A 213 -19.21 12.18 3.60
CA PRO A 213 -19.98 10.94 3.62
C PRO A 213 -20.21 10.32 2.23
N ASP A 214 -20.13 11.15 1.18
CA ASP A 214 -20.24 10.81 -0.24
C ASP A 214 -18.93 10.27 -0.85
N GLY A 215 -17.81 10.34 -0.13
CA GLY A 215 -16.49 9.99 -0.66
C GLY A 215 -15.73 11.17 -1.27
N GLU A 216 -16.32 12.36 -1.31
CA GLU A 216 -15.67 13.54 -1.89
C GLU A 216 -14.67 14.14 -0.91
N ILE A 217 -13.44 14.38 -1.36
CA ILE A 217 -12.41 15.07 -0.56
C ILE A 217 -12.75 16.56 -0.52
N ASP A 218 -12.72 17.20 0.65
CA ASP A 218 -12.92 18.65 0.76
C ASP A 218 -11.95 19.40 -0.19
N PRO A 219 -12.44 20.34 -1.04
CA PRO A 219 -11.60 21.01 -2.03
C PRO A 219 -10.32 21.66 -1.46
N ARG A 220 -10.38 22.20 -0.23
CA ARG A 220 -9.20 22.79 0.43
C ARG A 220 -8.17 21.71 0.78
N VAL A 221 -8.64 20.54 1.18
CA VAL A 221 -7.81 19.36 1.44
C VAL A 221 -7.20 18.86 0.13
N GLN A 222 -7.96 18.85 -0.96
CA GLN A 222 -7.42 18.45 -2.27
C GLN A 222 -6.23 19.32 -2.69
N ASP A 223 -6.33 20.64 -2.54
CA ASP A 223 -5.23 21.55 -2.85
C ASP A 223 -4.03 21.34 -1.89
N TYR A 224 -4.30 21.15 -0.59
CA TYR A 224 -3.27 20.81 0.39
C TYR A 224 -2.51 19.53 -0.01
N ILE A 225 -3.23 18.45 -0.29
CA ILE A 225 -2.67 17.16 -0.74
C ILE A 225 -1.86 17.35 -2.03
N ARG A 226 -2.42 18.07 -3.02
CA ARG A 226 -1.80 18.27 -4.34
C ARG A 226 -0.50 19.05 -4.26
N ASP A 227 -0.44 20.12 -3.48
CA ASP A 227 0.74 20.98 -3.37
C ASP A 227 1.93 20.27 -2.71
N ARG A 228 1.64 19.36 -1.77
CA ARG A 228 2.66 18.55 -1.09
C ARG A 228 2.94 17.23 -1.82
N GLY A 229 2.09 16.83 -2.77
CA GLY A 229 2.17 15.56 -3.47
C GLY A 229 1.89 14.37 -2.56
N LEU A 230 1.04 14.57 -1.56
CA LEU A 230 0.54 13.50 -0.70
C LEU A 230 -0.47 12.65 -1.46
N ARG A 231 -0.72 11.43 -0.98
CA ARG A 231 -1.86 10.62 -1.38
C ARG A 231 -2.86 10.54 -0.23
N ALA A 232 -4.15 10.38 -0.53
CA ALA A 232 -5.13 10.10 0.52
C ALA A 232 -4.92 8.66 1.01
N PHE A 233 -4.88 8.46 2.33
CA PHE A 233 -4.86 7.12 2.91
C PHE A 233 -6.29 6.55 2.97
N ASP A 234 -6.48 5.31 2.51
CA ASP A 234 -7.72 4.55 2.68
C ASP A 234 -7.38 3.18 3.26
N LEU A 235 -7.93 2.88 4.44
CA LEU A 235 -7.75 1.58 5.12
C LEU A 235 -8.15 0.39 4.24
N ARG A 236 -9.09 0.58 3.31
CA ARG A 236 -9.52 -0.47 2.37
C ARG A 236 -8.44 -0.83 1.36
N MET A 237 -7.49 0.07 1.12
CA MET A 237 -6.39 -0.10 0.16
C MET A 237 -5.04 -0.35 0.86
N ALA A 238 -5.02 -0.48 2.20
CA ALA A 238 -3.78 -0.62 2.96
C ALA A 238 -3.11 -2.01 2.85
N GLY A 239 -3.60 -2.86 1.95
CA GLY A 239 -3.02 -4.17 1.61
C GLY A 239 -3.79 -5.35 2.18
N SER A 240 -3.05 -6.34 2.69
CA SER A 240 -3.62 -7.54 3.32
C SER A 240 -4.38 -7.22 4.61
N HIS A 241 -5.23 -8.15 5.05
CA HIS A 241 -5.90 -8.05 6.36
C HIS A 241 -4.90 -7.83 7.51
N SER A 242 -3.76 -8.53 7.51
CA SER A 242 -2.71 -8.38 8.53
C SER A 242 -2.07 -6.99 8.52
N SER A 243 -1.88 -6.39 7.33
CA SER A 243 -1.41 -5.00 7.22
C SER A 243 -2.45 -4.00 7.75
N VAL A 244 -3.73 -4.19 7.42
CA VAL A 244 -4.83 -3.36 7.95
C VAL A 244 -4.88 -3.45 9.47
N GLU A 245 -4.84 -4.66 10.05
CA GLU A 245 -4.81 -4.88 11.50
C GLU A 245 -3.63 -4.16 12.16
N ARG A 246 -2.45 -4.21 11.53
CA ARG A 246 -1.24 -3.52 12.01
C ARG A 246 -1.44 -2.01 12.03
N PHE A 247 -1.97 -1.42 10.95
CA PHE A 247 -2.23 0.01 10.89
C PHE A 247 -3.29 0.44 11.92
N VAL A 248 -4.40 -0.29 12.03
CA VAL A 248 -5.44 -0.01 13.02
C VAL A 248 -4.88 -0.11 14.45
N SER A 249 -4.09 -1.14 14.75
CA SER A 249 -3.43 -1.29 16.05
C SER A 249 -2.44 -0.15 16.34
N ALA A 250 -1.71 0.32 15.32
CA ALA A 250 -0.84 1.48 15.43
C ALA A 250 -1.64 2.76 15.74
N PHE A 251 -2.76 2.99 15.04
CA PHE A 251 -3.62 4.15 15.27
C PHE A 251 -4.24 4.14 16.67
N GLU A 252 -4.80 3.01 17.11
CA GLU A 252 -5.37 2.88 18.46
C GLU A 252 -4.31 3.06 19.54
N ARG A 253 -3.09 2.54 19.33
CA ARG A 253 -1.99 2.74 20.28
C ARG A 253 -1.62 4.21 20.38
N LEU A 254 -1.54 4.92 19.26
CA LEU A 254 -1.24 6.35 19.24
C LEU A 254 -2.38 7.18 19.85
N GLU A 255 -3.64 6.84 19.55
CA GLU A 255 -4.83 7.44 20.19
C GLU A 255 -4.73 7.29 21.70
N ARG A 256 -4.46 6.06 22.18
CA ARG A 256 -4.36 5.78 23.62
C ARG A 256 -3.21 6.53 24.28
N LEU A 257 -2.05 6.64 23.63
CA LEU A 257 -0.92 7.40 24.15
C LEU A 257 -1.26 8.88 24.33
N TYR A 258 -1.89 9.51 23.32
CA TYR A 258 -2.35 10.89 23.45
C TYR A 258 -3.44 11.01 24.51
N GLU A 259 -4.41 10.10 24.57
CA GLU A 259 -5.48 10.17 25.57
C GLU A 259 -4.94 10.13 27.01
N VAL A 260 -3.85 9.37 27.26
CA VAL A 260 -3.25 9.23 28.59
C VAL A 260 -2.28 10.38 28.92
N HIS A 261 -1.43 10.79 27.97
CA HIS A 261 -0.27 11.66 28.23
C HIS A 261 -0.36 13.05 27.57
N ARG A 262 -1.50 13.41 26.95
CA ARG A 262 -1.66 14.71 26.27
C ARG A 262 -1.39 15.87 27.21
N GLY A 263 -0.63 16.83 26.71
CA GLY A 263 -0.31 18.06 27.40
C GLY A 263 1.12 18.46 27.11
N ARG A 264 1.88 18.79 28.15
CA ARG A 264 3.28 19.18 27.97
C ARG A 264 4.18 18.01 27.53
N ALA A 265 3.91 16.80 28.02
CA ALA A 265 4.69 15.60 27.67
C ALA A 265 4.51 15.20 26.20
N MET A 266 3.27 15.24 25.71
CA MET A 266 2.92 15.02 24.31
C MET A 266 2.07 16.19 23.80
N ARG A 267 2.71 17.13 23.10
CA ARG A 267 2.06 18.37 22.63
C ARG A 267 1.16 18.11 21.42
N SER A 268 0.05 18.83 21.33
CA SER A 268 -0.76 18.96 20.12
C SER A 268 -0.05 19.80 19.04
N CYS A 269 -0.64 19.89 17.85
CA CYS A 269 -0.10 20.65 16.71
C CYS A 269 1.31 20.16 16.34
N VAL A 270 1.42 18.85 16.12
CA VAL A 270 2.64 18.20 15.67
C VAL A 270 2.36 17.30 14.47
N CYS A 271 3.38 17.11 13.64
CA CYS A 271 3.36 16.14 12.54
C CYS A 271 4.03 14.84 12.99
N LEU A 272 3.28 13.74 12.98
CA LEU A 272 3.78 12.39 13.19
C LEU A 272 3.84 11.64 11.86
N VAL A 273 4.95 10.97 11.60
CA VAL A 273 5.14 10.14 10.40
C VAL A 273 5.33 8.70 10.82
N LEU A 274 4.49 7.78 10.36
CA LEU A 274 4.70 6.35 10.53
C LEU A 274 5.50 5.84 9.34
N SER A 275 6.76 5.45 9.55
CA SER A 275 7.59 4.89 8.49
C SER A 275 7.65 3.37 8.64
N ILE A 276 7.43 2.68 7.51
CA ILE A 276 7.49 1.22 7.44
C ILE A 276 8.93 0.71 7.50
N LYS A 277 9.88 1.49 6.98
CA LYS A 277 11.29 1.11 6.82
C LYS A 277 12.25 1.81 7.78
N ALA A 278 11.77 2.74 8.61
CA ALA A 278 12.64 3.41 9.58
C ALA A 278 13.21 2.38 10.59
N PRO A 279 14.54 2.34 10.80
CA PRO A 279 15.14 1.40 11.73
C PRO A 279 14.86 1.76 13.20
N LYS A 280 14.63 3.04 13.51
CA LYS A 280 14.31 3.56 14.85
C LYS A 280 13.37 4.77 14.73
N CYS A 281 12.80 5.18 15.86
CA CYS A 281 12.10 6.46 15.96
C CYS A 281 13.12 7.62 16.04
N TYR A 282 12.83 8.75 15.39
CA TYR A 282 13.69 9.94 15.37
C TYR A 282 12.89 11.21 15.07
N VAL A 283 13.52 12.38 15.22
CA VAL A 283 12.96 13.67 14.79
C VAL A 283 13.64 14.08 13.49
N ALA A 284 12.87 14.32 12.44
CA ALA A 284 13.40 14.71 11.13
C ALA A 284 13.72 16.22 11.07
N GLU A 285 14.54 16.62 10.10
CA GLU A 285 14.99 18.02 9.92
C GLU A 285 13.85 19.00 9.65
N ASP A 286 12.77 18.53 9.04
CA ASP A 286 11.57 19.31 8.78
C ASP A 286 10.70 19.48 10.04
N GLY A 287 11.10 18.92 11.18
CA GLY A 287 10.44 19.02 12.48
C GLY A 287 9.25 18.06 12.67
N CYS A 288 9.09 17.04 11.83
CA CYS A 288 8.17 15.95 12.13
C CYS A 288 8.84 14.88 13.00
N ILE A 289 8.03 14.15 13.77
CA ILE A 289 8.49 13.03 14.57
C ILE A 289 8.19 11.75 13.80
N VAL A 290 9.24 11.02 13.40
CA VAL A 290 9.12 9.79 12.62
C VAL A 290 9.15 8.61 13.58
N LEU A 291 8.10 7.81 13.55
CA LEU A 291 7.94 6.60 14.35
C LEU A 291 8.05 5.37 13.45
N SER A 292 8.90 4.44 13.85
CA SER A 292 8.99 3.15 13.16
C SER A 292 7.84 2.24 13.58
N VAL A 293 7.06 1.75 12.62
CA VAL A 293 5.99 0.76 12.89
C VAL A 293 6.55 -0.56 13.42
N GLN A 294 7.83 -0.84 13.19
CA GLN A 294 8.53 -2.03 13.71
C GLN A 294 8.81 -1.93 15.22
N GLN A 295 8.78 -0.72 15.78
CA GLN A 295 9.09 -0.42 17.18
C GLN A 295 7.88 0.14 17.94
N MET A 296 6.66 -0.29 17.58
CA MET A 296 5.42 0.12 18.29
C MET A 296 5.53 0.07 19.83
N PRO A 297 6.13 -0.96 20.46
CA PRO A 297 6.32 -0.98 21.90
C PRO A 297 7.11 0.22 22.47
N MET A 298 8.09 0.73 21.72
CA MET A 298 9.01 1.78 22.14
C MET A 298 8.46 3.20 21.97
N TRP A 299 7.29 3.37 21.34
CA TRP A 299 6.75 4.69 21.04
C TRP A 299 6.50 5.54 22.28
N GLU A 300 6.01 4.92 23.36
CA GLU A 300 5.75 5.63 24.62
C GLU A 300 7.04 6.15 25.24
N GLU A 301 8.05 5.28 25.37
CA GLU A 301 9.37 5.65 25.90
C GLU A 301 10.03 6.74 25.05
N PHE A 302 9.98 6.60 23.72
CA PHE A 302 10.56 7.59 22.81
C PHE A 302 9.85 8.95 22.92
N LEU A 303 8.51 8.99 22.86
CA LEU A 303 7.76 10.24 22.89
C LEU A 303 7.86 10.95 24.26
N LEU A 304 7.87 10.19 25.36
CA LEU A 304 8.01 10.74 26.71
C LEU A 304 9.46 11.15 27.04
N SER A 305 10.47 10.58 26.38
CA SER A 305 11.88 10.97 26.56
C SER A 305 12.29 12.18 25.72
N LEU A 306 11.49 12.60 24.73
CA LEU A 306 11.78 13.80 23.94
C LEU A 306 11.77 15.07 24.83
N PRO A 307 12.86 15.86 24.85
CA PRO A 307 12.93 17.09 25.62
C PRO A 307 11.88 18.12 25.19
N GLN A 308 11.49 19.00 26.12
CA GLN A 308 10.50 20.04 25.88
C GLN A 308 10.90 21.03 24.79
N GLU A 309 12.19 21.34 24.69
CA GLU A 309 12.76 22.20 23.64
C GLU A 309 12.58 21.57 22.25
N VAL A 310 12.77 20.26 22.14
CA VAL A 310 12.56 19.52 20.89
C VAL A 310 11.08 19.53 20.53
N TRP A 311 10.18 19.29 21.49
CA TRP A 311 8.74 19.40 21.27
C TRP A 311 8.31 20.79 20.79
N GLN A 312 8.83 21.87 21.41
CA GLN A 312 8.55 23.24 20.97
C GLN A 312 9.08 23.50 19.55
N SER A 313 10.28 23.01 19.23
CA SER A 313 10.87 23.10 17.89
C SER A 313 10.01 22.37 16.85
N CYS A 314 9.55 21.14 17.14
CA CYS A 314 8.67 20.38 16.25
C CYS A 314 7.34 21.10 15.99
N VAL A 315 6.71 21.66 17.03
CA VAL A 315 5.47 22.44 16.90
C VAL A 315 5.71 23.69 16.04
N GLN A 316 6.79 24.44 16.30
CA GLN A 316 7.11 25.63 15.52
C GLN A 316 7.37 25.28 14.04
N MET A 317 8.18 24.25 13.78
CA MET A 317 8.46 23.79 12.42
C MET A 317 7.20 23.29 11.72
N HIS A 318 6.31 22.59 12.41
CA HIS A 318 5.03 22.17 11.85
C HIS A 318 4.15 23.37 11.44
N ARG A 319 4.06 24.40 12.29
CA ARG A 319 3.38 25.68 11.97
C ARG A 319 4.03 26.39 10.79
N ASP A 320 5.36 26.43 10.72
CA ASP A 320 6.08 27.12 9.65
C ASP A 320 6.03 26.40 8.29
N TRP A 321 5.91 25.06 8.28
CA TRP A 321 6.02 24.23 7.07
C TRP A 321 4.70 23.68 6.55
N ARG A 322 3.71 23.43 7.41
CA ARG A 322 2.57 22.57 7.04
C ARG A 322 1.21 23.14 7.43
N VAL A 323 1.12 24.09 8.34
CA VAL A 323 -0.15 24.51 8.92
C VAL A 323 -0.37 26.01 8.76
N GLY A 324 -1.63 26.40 8.59
CA GLY A 324 -2.02 27.79 8.37
C GLY A 324 -1.25 28.41 7.20
N ASN A 325 -0.59 29.54 7.46
CA ASN A 325 0.17 30.27 6.44
C ASN A 325 1.44 29.54 5.98
N ALA A 326 1.99 28.57 6.72
CA ALA A 326 3.18 27.81 6.35
C ALA A 326 4.28 28.60 5.57
N PRO A 327 4.82 29.70 6.14
CA PRO A 327 5.66 30.66 5.42
C PRO A 327 6.89 30.04 4.76
N LYS A 328 7.55 29.06 5.41
CA LYS A 328 8.73 28.38 4.84
C LYS A 328 8.36 27.54 3.64
N PHE A 329 7.20 26.88 3.67
CA PHE A 329 6.69 26.11 2.53
C PHE A 329 6.29 27.01 1.37
N HIS A 330 5.58 28.12 1.63
CA HIS A 330 5.22 29.07 0.57
C HIS A 330 6.44 29.70 -0.10
N GLU A 331 7.48 30.06 0.65
CA GLU A 331 8.72 30.57 0.06
C GLU A 331 9.41 29.50 -0.79
N ARG A 332 9.46 28.25 -0.32
CA ARG A 332 9.96 27.13 -1.14
C ARG A 332 9.16 26.96 -2.43
N GLN A 333 7.83 26.98 -2.36
CA GLN A 333 6.97 26.89 -3.55
C GLN A 333 7.22 28.05 -4.52
N ARG A 334 7.38 29.28 -4.01
CA ARG A 334 7.73 30.45 -4.83
C ARG A 334 9.06 30.25 -5.56
N GLN A 335 10.07 29.71 -4.87
CA GLN A 335 11.36 29.41 -5.49
C GLN A 335 11.26 28.31 -6.55
N LEU A 336 10.49 27.25 -6.29
CA LEU A 336 10.22 26.20 -7.27
C LEU A 336 9.43 26.70 -8.48
N MET A 337 8.50 27.65 -8.31
CA MET A 337 7.81 28.31 -9.41
C MET A 337 8.77 29.10 -10.31
N LYS A 338 9.79 29.75 -9.75
CA LYS A 338 10.85 30.41 -10.55
C LYS A 338 11.64 29.39 -11.38
N VAL A 339 11.98 28.25 -10.78
CA VAL A 339 12.65 27.13 -11.47
C VAL A 339 11.76 26.56 -12.57
N ALA A 340 10.46 26.36 -12.30
CA ALA A 340 9.49 25.90 -13.30
C ALA A 340 9.36 26.88 -14.47
N ASP A 341 9.35 28.19 -14.19
CA ASP A 341 9.31 29.22 -15.21
C ASP A 341 10.52 29.16 -16.16
N MET A 342 11.71 29.01 -15.59
CA MET A 342 12.94 28.83 -16.33
C MET A 342 12.87 27.63 -17.28
N PHE A 343 12.35 26.49 -16.83
CA PHE A 343 12.17 25.28 -17.66
C PHE A 343 10.99 25.33 -18.63
N HIS A 344 10.11 26.34 -18.53
CA HIS A 344 8.83 26.40 -19.25
C HIS A 344 7.88 25.24 -18.91
N PHE A 345 7.82 24.88 -17.63
CA PHE A 345 6.84 23.94 -17.08
C PHE A 345 5.83 24.68 -16.18
N PHE A 346 4.68 24.07 -15.93
CA PHE A 346 3.68 24.61 -15.01
C PHE A 346 4.15 24.54 -13.56
N ARG A 347 4.72 23.39 -13.16
CA ARG A 347 5.14 23.17 -11.77
C ARG A 347 6.34 22.25 -11.67
N VAL A 348 7.26 22.61 -10.76
CA VAL A 348 8.34 21.74 -10.27
C VAL A 348 8.05 21.46 -8.80
N ARG A 349 8.07 20.19 -8.38
CA ARG A 349 7.81 19.78 -6.99
C ARG A 349 8.93 18.86 -6.49
N LEU A 350 9.23 18.94 -5.20
CA LEU A 350 10.13 18.01 -4.52
C LEU A 350 9.31 16.87 -3.89
N ASP A 351 9.62 15.63 -4.21
CA ASP A 351 8.94 14.44 -3.69
C ASP A 351 9.69 13.81 -2.51
N GLY A 352 8.96 13.05 -1.69
CA GLY A 352 9.52 12.40 -0.49
C GLY A 352 10.10 13.40 0.52
N CYS A 353 9.60 14.63 0.55
CA CYS A 353 10.20 15.72 1.33
C CYS A 353 9.78 15.78 2.80
N ILE A 354 8.85 14.92 3.22
CA ILE A 354 8.35 14.86 4.61
C ILE A 354 9.01 13.69 5.32
N GLY A 355 9.52 13.91 6.53
CA GLY A 355 10.24 12.89 7.29
C GLY A 355 11.59 12.50 6.71
N SER A 356 12.11 13.29 5.76
CA SER A 356 13.42 13.09 5.13
C SER A 356 14.32 14.29 5.37
N GLN A 357 15.59 14.15 5.00
CA GLN A 357 16.55 15.26 4.99
C GLN A 357 16.09 16.37 4.03
N THR A 358 16.41 17.61 4.39
CA THR A 358 15.99 18.84 3.72
C THR A 358 17.14 19.59 3.06
N ASP A 359 18.38 19.23 3.38
CA ASP A 359 19.62 19.79 2.83
C ASP A 359 19.67 19.72 1.30
N TRP A 360 19.42 18.55 0.72
CA TRP A 360 19.43 18.31 -0.72
C TRP A 360 18.37 19.16 -1.44
N GLN A 361 17.24 19.40 -0.79
CA GLN A 361 16.14 20.22 -1.31
C GLN A 361 16.61 21.67 -1.46
N GLN A 362 17.27 22.19 -0.44
CA GLN A 362 17.80 23.55 -0.45
C GLN A 362 18.98 23.67 -1.44
N GLN A 363 19.87 22.68 -1.48
CA GLN A 363 20.98 22.64 -2.42
C GLN A 363 20.49 22.63 -3.87
N PHE A 364 19.48 21.81 -4.19
CA PHE A 364 18.85 21.79 -5.50
C PHE A 364 18.29 23.16 -5.89
N ILE A 365 17.52 23.81 -5.02
CA ILE A 365 16.94 25.12 -5.32
C ILE A 365 18.05 26.16 -5.59
N LEU A 366 19.08 26.18 -4.76
CA LEU A 366 20.20 27.12 -4.91
C LEU A 366 21.02 26.83 -6.18
N SER A 367 21.25 25.57 -6.54
CA SER A 367 21.97 25.23 -7.78
C SER A 367 21.16 25.64 -9.01
N MET A 368 19.85 25.40 -9.02
CA MET A 368 18.98 25.78 -10.14
C MET A 368 18.89 27.30 -10.32
N GLN A 369 18.94 28.07 -9.23
CA GLN A 369 19.00 29.54 -9.30
C GLN A 369 20.35 30.03 -9.83
N LYS A 370 21.47 29.43 -9.41
CA LYS A 370 22.81 29.78 -9.92
C LYS A 370 22.95 29.50 -11.42
N GLU A 371 22.37 28.40 -11.88
CA GLU A 371 22.47 27.94 -13.27
C GLU A 371 21.33 28.46 -14.17
N GLU A 372 20.55 29.43 -13.70
CA GLU A 372 19.34 29.89 -14.38
C GLU A 372 19.58 30.32 -15.82
N MET A 373 20.62 31.14 -16.03
CA MET A 373 20.96 31.65 -17.35
C MET A 373 21.38 30.55 -18.31
N ILE A 374 22.01 29.47 -17.81
CA ILE A 374 22.41 28.32 -18.64
C ILE A 374 21.17 27.62 -19.19
N VAL A 375 20.19 27.35 -18.32
CA VAL A 375 18.94 26.70 -18.69
C VAL A 375 18.13 27.57 -19.65
N ARG A 376 17.95 28.87 -19.35
CA ARG A 376 17.20 29.78 -20.23
C ARG A 376 17.83 29.89 -21.62
N ASN A 377 19.16 29.97 -21.70
CA ASN A 377 19.88 30.01 -22.97
C ASN A 377 19.73 28.69 -23.75
N ALA A 378 19.80 27.54 -23.07
CA ALA A 378 19.59 26.24 -23.69
C ALA A 378 18.14 26.09 -24.21
N VAL A 379 17.14 26.46 -23.42
CA VAL A 379 15.72 26.44 -23.81
C VAL A 379 15.48 27.30 -25.05
N LYS A 380 16.08 28.50 -25.11
CA LYS A 380 16.02 29.37 -26.29
C LYS A 380 16.73 28.77 -27.50
N LYS A 381 17.96 28.26 -27.32
CA LYS A 381 18.79 27.72 -28.40
C LYS A 381 18.19 26.48 -29.05
N TYR A 382 17.58 25.59 -28.27
CA TYR A 382 17.01 24.33 -28.74
C TYR A 382 15.49 24.37 -28.93
N ASN A 383 14.87 25.55 -28.80
CA ASN A 383 13.42 25.74 -28.88
C ASN A 383 12.63 24.76 -28.00
N LEU A 384 13.03 24.63 -26.73
CA LEU A 384 12.41 23.72 -25.76
C LEU A 384 11.14 24.31 -25.13
N LYS A 385 10.64 25.43 -25.64
CA LYS A 385 9.41 26.06 -25.17
C LYS A 385 8.22 25.27 -25.70
N SER A 386 7.43 24.72 -24.79
CA SER A 386 6.16 24.07 -25.09
C SER A 386 5.03 24.83 -24.42
N GLU A 387 4.05 25.29 -25.21
CA GLU A 387 2.84 25.93 -24.69
C GLU A 387 2.03 24.97 -23.80
N LEU A 388 1.98 23.68 -24.14
CA LEU A 388 1.24 22.69 -23.37
C LEU A 388 1.93 22.40 -22.03
N LEU A 389 3.25 22.14 -22.04
CA LEU A 389 4.01 21.88 -20.81
C LEU A 389 4.09 23.12 -19.92
N LYS A 390 4.12 24.33 -20.49
CA LYS A 390 4.04 25.57 -19.69
C LYS A 390 2.71 25.70 -18.95
N ARG A 391 1.61 25.22 -19.53
CA ARG A 391 0.27 25.30 -18.94
C ARG A 391 -0.02 24.19 -17.94
N ARG A 392 0.50 22.97 -18.15
CA ARG A 392 0.15 21.79 -17.33
C ARG A 392 1.31 20.86 -16.97
N GLY A 393 2.49 21.06 -17.53
CA GLY A 393 3.62 20.15 -17.35
C GLY A 393 4.13 20.12 -15.91
N GLU A 394 4.41 18.91 -15.40
CA GLU A 394 4.88 18.70 -14.04
C GLU A 394 6.24 17.99 -14.03
N ILE A 395 7.18 18.59 -13.29
CA ILE A 395 8.48 17.99 -12.96
C ILE A 395 8.46 17.63 -11.47
N CYS A 396 8.79 16.40 -11.15
CA CYS A 396 9.00 15.90 -9.79
C CYS A 396 10.49 15.62 -9.59
N VAL A 397 11.08 16.11 -8.51
CA VAL A 397 12.48 15.85 -8.17
C VAL A 397 12.52 15.12 -6.84
N SER A 398 13.21 14.00 -6.75
CA SER A 398 13.43 13.26 -5.52
C SER A 398 14.92 13.15 -5.23
N ASN A 399 15.29 12.90 -3.96
CA ASN A 399 16.69 12.70 -3.60
C ASN A 399 17.29 11.49 -4.33
N THR A 400 16.53 10.40 -4.38
CA THR A 400 16.85 9.16 -5.11
C THR A 400 15.66 8.73 -5.95
N LEU A 401 15.91 8.04 -7.05
CA LEU A 401 14.86 7.51 -7.94
C LEU A 401 15.14 6.06 -8.27
N ARG A 402 14.30 5.16 -7.76
CA ARG A 402 14.43 3.71 -7.97
C ARG A 402 13.87 3.26 -9.32
N SER A 403 14.47 2.23 -9.90
CA SER A 403 13.94 1.55 -11.09
C SER A 403 12.62 0.84 -10.78
N ALA A 404 11.73 0.75 -11.77
CA ALA A 404 10.45 0.05 -11.61
C ALA A 404 10.58 -1.47 -11.76
N VAL A 405 11.66 -1.94 -12.36
CA VAL A 405 11.94 -3.37 -12.55
C VAL A 405 12.71 -3.95 -11.37
N ASP A 406 13.60 -3.14 -10.79
CA ASP A 406 14.48 -3.53 -9.70
C ASP A 406 14.65 -2.37 -8.71
N PRO A 407 13.96 -2.37 -7.55
CA PRO A 407 14.00 -1.26 -6.60
C PRO A 407 15.37 -1.05 -5.96
N THR A 408 16.31 -2.00 -6.10
CA THR A 408 17.69 -1.83 -5.61
C THR A 408 18.54 -0.95 -6.54
N LYS A 409 18.11 -0.76 -7.79
CA LYS A 409 18.82 0.05 -8.79
C LYS A 409 18.25 1.45 -8.85
N GLU A 410 19.13 2.44 -8.92
CA GLU A 410 18.76 3.83 -9.16
C GLU A 410 18.84 4.19 -10.65
N ILE A 411 17.98 5.11 -11.08
CA ILE A 411 17.96 5.68 -12.42
C ILE A 411 18.10 7.21 -12.33
N GLY A 412 18.61 7.83 -13.40
CA GLY A 412 18.75 9.29 -13.45
C GLY A 412 17.39 9.98 -13.55
N TYR A 413 16.55 9.56 -14.50
CA TYR A 413 15.23 10.15 -14.72
C TYR A 413 14.20 9.10 -15.12
N ARG A 414 12.92 9.45 -15.01
CA ARG A 414 11.79 8.65 -15.49
C ARG A 414 10.79 9.54 -16.21
N ILE A 415 10.27 9.03 -17.33
CA ILE A 415 9.19 9.64 -18.10
C ILE A 415 7.92 8.86 -17.82
N GLY A 416 6.96 9.48 -17.16
CA GLY A 416 5.65 8.87 -16.92
C GLY A 416 4.76 8.92 -18.16
N GLY A 417 3.95 7.89 -18.36
CA GLY A 417 2.89 7.90 -19.39
C GLY A 417 1.80 8.95 -19.16
N ASP A 418 1.77 9.57 -17.98
CA ASP A 418 0.92 10.71 -17.63
C ASP A 418 1.52 12.08 -18.03
N GLY A 419 2.72 12.09 -18.64
CA GLY A 419 3.42 13.30 -19.02
C GLY A 419 4.23 13.95 -17.89
N ARG A 420 4.30 13.32 -16.71
CA ARG A 420 5.19 13.78 -15.62
C ARG A 420 6.63 13.38 -15.88
N VAL A 421 7.56 14.26 -15.50
CA VAL A 421 9.01 14.00 -15.55
C VAL A 421 9.54 13.86 -14.14
N TYR A 422 10.21 12.75 -13.83
CA TYR A 422 10.82 12.52 -12.53
C TYR A 422 12.34 12.58 -12.65
N PHE A 423 12.99 13.35 -11.78
CA PHE A 423 14.45 13.50 -11.75
C PHE A 423 15.03 13.06 -10.41
N ASN A 424 16.19 12.41 -10.50
CA ASN A 424 17.00 12.03 -9.36
C ASN A 424 18.05 13.10 -9.08
N HIS A 425 17.95 13.78 -7.94
CA HIS A 425 18.92 14.80 -7.55
C HIS A 425 20.33 14.22 -7.35
N SER A 426 20.46 13.01 -6.79
CA SER A 426 21.77 12.40 -6.51
C SER A 426 22.56 12.04 -7.77
N ALA A 427 21.85 11.78 -8.88
CA ALA A 427 22.44 11.21 -10.10
C ALA A 427 22.41 12.14 -11.31
N MET A 428 21.76 13.32 -11.21
CA MET A 428 21.59 14.22 -12.36
C MET A 428 22.15 15.61 -12.14
N ASN A 429 22.89 16.09 -13.13
CA ASN A 429 23.21 17.50 -13.31
C ASN A 429 22.25 18.20 -14.30
N THR A 430 22.31 19.52 -14.34
CA THR A 430 21.45 20.37 -15.19
C THR A 430 21.58 20.05 -16.68
N GLY A 431 22.79 19.70 -17.16
CA GLY A 431 23.01 19.30 -18.55
C GLY A 431 22.27 18.01 -18.91
N GLN A 432 22.29 17.02 -18.02
CA GLN A 432 21.56 15.76 -18.17
C GLN A 432 20.04 15.97 -18.12
N MET A 433 19.56 16.85 -17.23
CA MET A 433 18.13 17.21 -17.17
C MET A 433 17.68 17.85 -18.48
N LEU A 434 18.43 18.84 -18.98
CA LEU A 434 18.16 19.51 -20.26
C LEU A 434 18.18 18.52 -21.44
N ARG A 435 19.10 17.56 -21.44
CA ARG A 435 19.16 16.51 -22.46
C ARG A 435 17.92 15.62 -22.42
N ALA A 436 17.53 15.15 -21.24
CA ALA A 436 16.33 14.33 -21.05
C ALA A 436 15.07 15.07 -21.50
N LEU A 437 14.94 16.36 -21.17
CA LEU A 437 13.83 17.20 -21.63
C LEU A 437 13.83 17.36 -23.15
N LYS A 438 14.99 17.64 -23.75
CA LYS A 438 15.12 17.78 -25.22
C LYS A 438 14.69 16.51 -25.95
N ASP A 439 15.13 15.35 -25.47
CA ASP A 439 14.84 14.07 -26.11
C ASP A 439 13.36 13.64 -25.95
N ASN A 440 12.67 14.11 -24.90
CA ASN A 440 11.31 13.70 -24.59
C ASN A 440 10.23 14.77 -24.79
N LEU A 441 10.58 16.02 -25.12
CA LEU A 441 9.65 17.16 -25.15
C LEU A 441 8.36 16.88 -25.94
N ARG A 442 8.49 16.45 -27.20
CA ARG A 442 7.34 16.17 -28.09
C ARG A 442 6.51 14.98 -27.62
N ARG A 443 7.16 13.99 -27.02
CA ARG A 443 6.53 12.80 -26.47
C ARG A 443 5.70 13.15 -25.24
N LEU A 444 6.26 13.98 -24.34
CA LEU A 444 5.59 14.47 -23.14
C LEU A 444 4.31 15.25 -23.46
N GLU A 445 4.36 16.14 -24.47
CA GLU A 445 3.17 16.86 -24.95
C GLU A 445 2.05 15.89 -25.36
N THR A 446 2.41 14.86 -26.12
CA THR A 446 1.46 13.86 -26.61
C THR A 446 0.88 13.03 -25.47
N PHE A 447 1.74 12.55 -24.56
CA PHE A 447 1.33 11.77 -23.39
C PHE A 447 0.41 12.56 -22.47
N GLN A 448 0.75 13.80 -22.18
CA GLN A 448 -0.08 14.66 -21.34
C GLN A 448 -1.47 14.86 -21.94
N LYS A 449 -1.56 15.19 -23.25
CA LYS A 449 -2.85 15.38 -23.91
C LYS A 449 -3.70 14.12 -23.87
N GLN A 450 -3.12 12.98 -24.25
CA GLN A 450 -3.85 11.72 -24.31
C GLN A 450 -4.26 11.20 -22.92
N HIS A 451 -3.43 11.43 -21.91
CA HIS A 451 -3.75 11.11 -20.52
C HIS A 451 -4.85 12.02 -19.99
N ASP A 452 -4.80 13.33 -20.24
CA ASP A 452 -5.86 14.27 -19.85
C ASP A 452 -7.22 13.87 -20.48
N ASP A 453 -7.24 13.49 -21.76
CA ASP A 453 -8.44 13.03 -22.45
C ASP A 453 -9.01 11.73 -21.81
N ALA A 454 -8.12 10.80 -21.45
CA ALA A 454 -8.51 9.55 -20.79
C ALA A 454 -9.06 9.79 -19.37
N VAL A 455 -8.40 10.62 -18.57
CA VAL A 455 -8.84 11.00 -17.22
C VAL A 455 -10.18 11.73 -17.27
N ALA A 456 -10.36 12.69 -18.19
CA ALA A 456 -11.64 13.39 -18.34
C ALA A 456 -12.78 12.42 -18.69
N THR A 457 -12.49 11.38 -19.49
CA THR A 457 -13.48 10.35 -19.81
C THR A 457 -13.78 9.46 -18.60
N LEU A 458 -12.76 9.03 -17.84
CA LEU A 458 -12.95 8.25 -16.62
C LEU A 458 -13.72 9.01 -15.55
N GLU A 459 -13.47 10.31 -15.39
CA GLU A 459 -14.23 11.20 -14.51
C GLU A 459 -15.71 11.26 -14.93
N HIS A 460 -15.98 11.42 -16.23
CA HIS A 460 -17.34 11.35 -16.74
C HIS A 460 -18.01 9.98 -16.48
N MET A 461 -17.26 8.88 -16.64
CA MET A 461 -17.74 7.53 -16.32
C MET A 461 -18.03 7.38 -14.83
N SER A 462 -17.13 7.85 -13.96
CA SER A 462 -17.33 7.86 -12.51
C SER A 462 -18.63 8.58 -12.16
N ARG A 463 -18.97 9.71 -12.76
CA ARG A 463 -20.26 10.39 -12.46
C ARG A 463 -21.50 9.57 -12.83
N SER A 464 -21.38 8.61 -13.73
CA SER A 464 -22.51 7.83 -14.27
C SER A 464 -22.61 6.38 -13.76
N ILE A 465 -21.50 5.83 -13.26
CA ILE A 465 -21.39 4.45 -12.80
C ILE A 465 -21.06 4.51 -11.29
N PRO A 466 -21.67 3.68 -10.42
CA PRO A 466 -21.46 3.73 -8.98
C PRO A 466 -20.11 3.11 -8.54
N VAL A 467 -19.04 3.36 -9.29
CA VAL A 467 -17.66 2.94 -9.02
C VAL A 467 -16.73 4.15 -9.10
N ASP A 468 -15.71 4.15 -8.27
CA ASP A 468 -14.61 5.09 -8.37
C ASP A 468 -13.43 4.43 -9.08
N PHE A 469 -12.65 5.22 -9.83
CA PHE A 469 -11.53 4.71 -10.63
C PHE A 469 -10.20 5.17 -10.04
N SER A 470 -9.24 4.26 -10.02
CA SER A 470 -7.86 4.49 -9.64
C SER A 470 -6.93 3.72 -10.57
N VAL A 471 -5.63 4.00 -10.53
CA VAL A 471 -4.61 3.33 -11.36
C VAL A 471 -3.54 2.74 -10.47
N ASP A 472 -3.20 1.48 -10.69
CA ASP A 472 -2.08 0.84 -10.00
C ASP A 472 -0.77 1.55 -10.36
N THR A 473 -0.07 2.02 -9.33
CA THR A 473 1.21 2.73 -9.49
C THR A 473 2.29 1.80 -10.02
N ASN A 474 2.31 0.53 -9.61
CA ASN A 474 3.33 -0.42 -10.06
C ASN A 474 3.17 -0.74 -11.53
N TRP A 475 1.94 -1.06 -11.96
CA TRP A 475 1.60 -1.23 -13.38
C TRP A 475 1.93 0.03 -14.19
N LYS A 476 1.50 1.21 -13.73
CA LYS A 476 1.79 2.50 -14.38
C LYS A 476 3.28 2.74 -14.60
N LEU A 477 4.11 2.41 -13.61
CA LEU A 477 5.56 2.60 -13.67
C LEU A 477 6.23 1.58 -14.61
N ARG A 478 5.69 0.37 -14.73
CA ARG A 478 6.20 -0.69 -15.62
C ARG A 478 5.82 -0.49 -17.08
N GLU A 479 4.62 0.02 -17.36
CA GLU A 479 4.18 0.32 -18.74
C GLU A 479 4.91 1.52 -19.34
N GLU A 480 5.44 2.40 -18.50
CA GLU A 480 6.08 3.65 -18.90
C GLU A 480 5.21 4.43 -19.90
N GLY A 481 5.61 4.48 -21.17
CA GLY A 481 4.89 5.17 -22.24
C GLY A 481 3.73 4.39 -22.86
N ASN A 482 3.62 3.08 -22.64
CA ASN A 482 2.53 2.26 -23.19
C ASN A 482 1.21 2.40 -22.40
N LEU A 483 1.29 2.95 -21.19
CA LEU A 483 0.15 3.22 -20.30
C LEU A 483 -1.03 3.85 -21.03
N VAL A 484 -0.76 4.86 -21.86
CA VAL A 484 -1.79 5.65 -22.53
C VAL A 484 -2.61 4.80 -23.51
N SER A 485 -1.95 3.95 -24.29
CA SER A 485 -2.62 3.05 -25.24
C SER A 485 -3.53 2.06 -24.52
N CYS A 486 -3.05 1.48 -23.42
CA CYS A 486 -3.80 0.57 -22.57
C CYS A 486 -5.01 1.29 -21.93
N LEU A 487 -4.80 2.48 -21.38
CA LEU A 487 -5.85 3.27 -20.74
C LEU A 487 -6.92 3.71 -21.74
N GLN A 488 -6.54 4.12 -22.96
CA GLN A 488 -7.49 4.46 -24.01
C GLN A 488 -8.30 3.25 -24.49
N ARG A 489 -7.71 2.05 -24.53
CA ARG A 489 -8.46 0.82 -24.81
C ARG A 489 -9.47 0.55 -23.70
N PHE A 490 -9.04 0.57 -22.44
CA PHE A 490 -9.91 0.42 -21.27
C PHE A 490 -11.10 1.39 -21.32
N VAL A 491 -10.82 2.68 -21.48
CA VAL A 491 -11.84 3.73 -21.56
C VAL A 491 -12.83 3.49 -22.69
N ARG A 492 -12.37 3.08 -23.88
CA ARG A 492 -13.25 2.75 -25.01
C ARG A 492 -14.17 1.58 -24.68
N THR A 493 -13.65 0.52 -24.06
CA THR A 493 -14.45 -0.64 -23.66
C THR A 493 -15.51 -0.26 -22.62
N ILE A 494 -15.14 0.47 -21.57
CA ILE A 494 -16.06 0.90 -20.51
C ILE A 494 -17.15 1.81 -21.08
N LYS A 495 -16.78 2.78 -21.93
CA LYS A 495 -17.73 3.68 -22.56
C LYS A 495 -18.72 2.93 -23.48
N ALA A 496 -18.24 1.95 -24.25
CA ALA A 496 -19.11 1.14 -25.11
C ALA A 496 -20.14 0.31 -24.33
N ASN A 497 -19.82 -0.07 -23.09
CA ASN A 497 -20.66 -0.92 -22.23
C ASN A 497 -21.27 -0.19 -21.03
N GLN A 498 -21.20 1.15 -21.00
CA GLN A 498 -21.50 1.98 -19.83
C GLN A 498 -22.90 1.73 -19.26
N THR A 499 -23.92 1.67 -20.12
CA THR A 499 -25.32 1.45 -19.71
C THR A 499 -25.53 0.08 -19.08
N GLN A 500 -24.97 -0.96 -19.69
CA GLN A 500 -25.04 -2.33 -19.19
C GLN A 500 -24.28 -2.48 -17.88
N LEU A 501 -23.10 -1.84 -17.78
CA LEU A 501 -22.27 -1.88 -16.59
C LEU A 501 -22.93 -1.17 -15.40
N SER A 502 -23.53 0.01 -15.62
CA SER A 502 -24.28 0.72 -14.58
C SER A 502 -25.48 -0.10 -14.06
N ALA A 503 -26.24 -0.74 -14.97
CA ALA A 503 -27.35 -1.62 -14.61
C ALA A 503 -26.87 -2.86 -13.81
N PHE A 504 -25.79 -3.50 -14.25
CA PHE A 504 -25.20 -4.67 -13.58
C PHE A 504 -24.69 -4.33 -12.17
N LEU A 505 -23.94 -3.24 -12.01
CA LEU A 505 -23.40 -2.84 -10.72
C LEU A 505 -24.51 -2.37 -9.76
N THR A 506 -25.54 -1.70 -10.27
CA THR A 506 -26.72 -1.35 -9.47
C THR A 506 -27.46 -2.61 -8.99
N MET A 507 -27.55 -3.65 -9.82
CA MET A 507 -28.12 -4.94 -9.41
C MET A 507 -27.29 -5.58 -8.29
N LEU A 508 -25.96 -5.58 -8.40
CA LEU A 508 -25.05 -6.07 -7.36
C LEU A 508 -25.25 -5.34 -6.03
N LEU A 509 -25.31 -4.01 -6.07
CA LEU A 509 -25.52 -3.18 -4.87
C LEU A 509 -26.89 -3.41 -4.23
N LYS A 510 -27.93 -3.71 -5.02
CA LYS A 510 -29.28 -4.02 -4.51
C LYS A 510 -29.40 -5.43 -3.94
N LYS A 511 -28.70 -6.42 -4.48
CA LYS A 511 -28.73 -7.80 -3.96
C LYS A 511 -28.02 -7.95 -2.61
N ARG A 512 -27.13 -7.02 -2.27
CA ARG A 512 -26.29 -7.07 -1.07
C ARG A 512 -27.00 -6.41 0.13
N ASP A 513 -28.18 -6.91 0.48
CA ASP A 513 -29.03 -6.35 1.55
C ASP A 513 -28.49 -6.58 2.99
N GLY A 514 -27.35 -7.26 3.18
CA GLY A 514 -26.85 -7.68 4.50
C GLY A 514 -25.39 -7.34 4.87
N ALA A 515 -24.62 -6.65 4.03
CA ALA A 515 -23.21 -6.40 4.35
C ALA A 515 -23.04 -5.22 5.32
N GLY A 516 -22.60 -5.49 6.55
CA GLY A 516 -22.39 -4.52 7.64
C GLY A 516 -21.28 -3.46 7.41
N ALA A 517 -20.88 -3.21 6.17
CA ALA A 517 -19.97 -2.13 5.81
C ALA A 517 -20.77 -1.00 5.12
N PRO A 518 -20.49 0.28 5.43
CA PRO A 518 -21.22 1.41 4.87
C PRO A 518 -21.17 1.41 3.34
N LYS A 519 -22.28 1.81 2.70
CA LYS A 519 -22.51 1.92 1.24
C LYS A 519 -21.59 2.94 0.56
N LYS A 520 -20.28 2.74 0.65
CA LYS A 520 -19.29 3.51 -0.13
C LYS A 520 -19.22 2.92 -1.54
N ARG A 521 -18.94 3.76 -2.53
CA ARG A 521 -18.75 3.35 -3.93
C ARG A 521 -17.63 2.29 -4.00
N MET A 522 -17.82 1.27 -4.83
CA MET A 522 -16.76 0.27 -5.08
C MET A 522 -15.59 0.96 -5.75
N VAL A 523 -14.36 0.55 -5.42
CA VAL A 523 -13.14 1.14 -5.99
C VAL A 523 -12.56 0.18 -7.00
N TRP A 524 -12.37 0.64 -8.23
CA TRP A 524 -11.75 -0.10 -9.30
C TRP A 524 -10.35 0.45 -9.57
N ILE A 525 -9.33 -0.40 -9.44
CA ILE A 525 -7.94 -0.06 -9.70
C ILE A 525 -7.52 -0.68 -11.04
N ILE A 526 -7.23 0.15 -12.03
CA ILE A 526 -6.77 -0.30 -13.35
C ILE A 526 -5.37 -0.90 -13.19
N SER A 527 -5.21 -2.17 -13.58
CA SER A 527 -4.03 -3.01 -13.31
C SER A 527 -3.63 -3.87 -14.53
N GLU A 528 -2.61 -4.73 -14.35
CA GLU A 528 -2.21 -5.72 -15.37
C GLU A 528 -3.12 -6.97 -15.36
N ARG A 529 -3.64 -7.36 -14.20
CA ARG A 529 -4.40 -8.61 -14.00
C ARG A 529 -5.54 -8.41 -13.02
N PHE A 530 -6.53 -9.28 -13.10
CA PHE A 530 -7.59 -9.35 -12.10
C PHE A 530 -7.04 -9.73 -10.73
N ASP A 531 -7.42 -8.95 -9.73
CA ASP A 531 -7.25 -9.27 -8.31
C ASP A 531 -8.41 -8.64 -7.53
N THR A 532 -8.75 -9.20 -6.37
CA THR A 532 -9.84 -8.70 -5.53
C THR A 532 -9.40 -8.71 -4.09
N LEU A 533 -9.42 -7.55 -3.46
CA LEU A 533 -9.18 -7.46 -2.02
C LEU A 533 -10.48 -7.74 -1.24
N PRO A 534 -10.38 -8.31 -0.02
CA PRO A 534 -11.53 -8.48 0.86
C PRO A 534 -12.27 -7.16 1.13
N SER A 535 -11.62 -6.02 0.96
CA SER A 535 -12.19 -4.69 1.20
C SER A 535 -13.22 -4.22 0.17
N GLY A 536 -13.42 -4.96 -0.93
CA GLY A 536 -14.28 -4.56 -2.05
C GLY A 536 -13.57 -3.68 -3.09
N VAL A 537 -12.24 -3.56 -3.00
CA VAL A 537 -11.39 -3.01 -4.05
C VAL A 537 -11.17 -4.09 -5.10
N VAL A 538 -11.43 -3.75 -6.36
CA VAL A 538 -11.26 -4.66 -7.50
C VAL A 538 -10.13 -4.14 -8.36
N TYR A 539 -9.08 -4.93 -8.50
CA TYR A 539 -8.04 -4.69 -9.51
C TYR A 539 -8.57 -5.21 -10.84
N ILE A 540 -8.87 -4.29 -11.74
CA ILE A 540 -9.45 -4.57 -13.05
C ILE A 540 -8.36 -4.41 -14.11
N PRO A 541 -8.10 -5.43 -14.94
CA PRO A 541 -7.06 -5.31 -15.95
C PRO A 541 -7.43 -4.27 -17.01
N TRP A 542 -6.43 -3.69 -17.66
CA TRP A 542 -6.65 -2.69 -18.71
C TRP A 542 -7.30 -3.27 -19.98
N ASP A 543 -7.18 -4.57 -20.21
CA ASP A 543 -7.65 -5.29 -21.41
C ASP A 543 -8.98 -6.04 -21.20
N VAL A 544 -9.80 -5.59 -20.25
CA VAL A 544 -11.13 -6.19 -19.97
C VAL A 544 -12.08 -6.23 -21.17
N ASP A 545 -12.99 -7.20 -21.09
CA ASP A 545 -14.28 -7.24 -21.79
C ASP A 545 -15.44 -7.27 -20.77
N PHE A 546 -16.68 -7.04 -21.21
CA PHE A 546 -17.80 -6.95 -20.28
C PHE A 546 -18.17 -8.30 -19.64
N ASP A 547 -17.96 -9.40 -20.37
CA ASP A 547 -18.32 -10.74 -19.90
C ASP A 547 -17.34 -11.25 -18.83
N SER A 548 -16.05 -10.92 -18.95
CA SER A 548 -15.02 -11.20 -17.95
C SER A 548 -15.29 -10.43 -16.65
N ILE A 549 -15.69 -9.15 -16.74
CA ILE A 549 -16.09 -8.36 -15.56
C ILE A 549 -17.28 -9.02 -14.85
N LYS A 550 -18.31 -9.45 -15.60
CA LYS A 550 -19.49 -10.12 -15.02
C LYS A 550 -19.11 -11.42 -14.32
N LYS A 551 -18.37 -12.29 -15.01
CA LYS A 551 -17.93 -13.59 -14.47
C LYS A 551 -17.04 -13.42 -13.24
N HIS A 552 -16.20 -12.39 -13.21
CA HIS A 552 -15.32 -12.10 -12.08
C HIS A 552 -16.09 -11.59 -10.85
N LEU A 553 -17.07 -10.71 -11.06
CA LEU A 553 -17.85 -10.13 -9.96
C LEU A 553 -19.00 -11.03 -9.47
N LEU A 554 -19.48 -11.95 -10.31
CA LEU A 554 -20.53 -12.94 -10.00
C LEU A 554 -20.12 -14.28 -10.62
N PRO A 555 -19.46 -15.17 -9.88
CA PRO A 555 -19.13 -16.52 -10.36
C PRO A 555 -20.36 -17.41 -10.61
N SER A 556 -21.55 -16.99 -10.18
CA SER A 556 -22.79 -17.80 -10.10
C SER A 556 -23.86 -17.44 -11.15
N GLY A 557 -23.49 -16.85 -12.29
CA GLY A 557 -24.42 -16.40 -13.34
C GLY A 557 -24.24 -17.12 -14.67
#